data_AF-A0AAQ3MJL5-F1
#
_entry.id   AF-A0AAQ3MJL5-F1
#
_cell.length_a   1.000
_cell.length_b   1.000
_cell.length_c   1.000
_cell.angle_alpha   90.00
_cell.angle_beta   90.00
_cell.angle_gamma   90.00
#
_symmetry.space_group_name_H-M   'P 1'
#
loop_
_entity.id
_entity.type
_entity.pdbx_description
1 polymer ?
#
loop_
_entity_poly.entity_id
_entity_poly.type
_entity_poly.pdbx_seq_one_letter_code
_entity_poly.pdbx_strand_id
1 'polypeptide(L)'
;MKSMEGVVRVVKDLPSHVSKHKIAAVKVPNRVTEDYIAKHVEPIYRSKGSVRLATYFPSINMKKAGEKSDADSVACLAMYESLELQQETHDLVDSMVERLRTLSRKSDGQFIAVDLRVEMLDKKGCQGSEGKEKSCFNAQEVAMFLRKIGFEKDTTIYVTQSRWDESLDSLKDLFPKTYTKESIIPADKKKKFLESEDSELEKVIDFYISAESNVFVPAISGLFYANVAGKRIGSGKSQILVPANIPDSSASASSFLSHYVSKKNHFAYSCYC
;
A
#
# COMPACT_ATOMS: atom_id res chain seq x y z
N MET A 1 20.43 -4.28 -8.69
CA MET A 1 19.95 -4.55 -10.06
C MET A 1 18.73 -3.66 -10.25
N LYS A 2 18.82 -2.62 -11.11
CA LYS A 2 17.75 -1.60 -11.24
C LYS A 2 16.60 -2.04 -12.14
N SER A 3 16.82 -3.01 -13.02
CA SER A 3 15.79 -3.59 -13.88
C SER A 3 16.06 -5.08 -14.11
N MET A 4 15.03 -5.81 -14.56
CA MET A 4 15.13 -7.21 -15.00
C MET A 4 15.54 -7.36 -16.47
N GLU A 5 16.00 -6.26 -17.09
CA GLU A 5 16.46 -6.25 -18.47
C GLU A 5 17.66 -7.19 -18.67
N GLY A 6 17.64 -7.96 -19.75
CA GLY A 6 18.66 -8.98 -20.02
C GLY A 6 18.53 -10.27 -19.20
N VAL A 7 17.71 -10.29 -18.13
CA VAL A 7 17.45 -11.50 -17.31
C VAL A 7 16.09 -12.10 -17.64
N VAL A 8 15.06 -11.27 -17.77
CA VAL A 8 13.70 -11.70 -18.14
C VAL A 8 13.27 -10.95 -19.39
N ARG A 9 12.92 -11.70 -20.45
CA ARG A 9 12.34 -11.11 -21.66
C ARG A 9 10.85 -10.85 -21.43
N VAL A 10 10.49 -9.57 -21.30
CA VAL A 10 9.10 -9.13 -21.22
C VAL A 10 8.57 -8.86 -22.64
N VAL A 11 7.41 -9.41 -22.96
CA VAL A 11 6.72 -9.18 -24.24
C VAL A 11 5.30 -8.71 -23.96
N LYS A 12 4.82 -7.77 -24.78
CA LYS A 12 3.46 -7.21 -24.64
C LYS A 12 2.38 -8.25 -24.97
N ASP A 13 2.62 -9.00 -26.03
CA ASP A 13 1.68 -9.99 -26.55
C ASP A 13 2.28 -11.39 -26.44
N LEU A 14 1.42 -12.37 -26.16
CA LEU A 14 1.82 -13.76 -26.12
C LEU A 14 2.41 -14.16 -27.48
N PRO A 15 3.65 -14.70 -27.55
CA PRO A 15 4.26 -15.06 -28.81
C PRO A 15 3.42 -16.07 -29.60
N SER A 16 3.38 -15.93 -30.93
CA SER A 16 2.54 -16.76 -31.82
C SER A 16 2.81 -18.26 -31.73
N HIS A 17 4.03 -18.66 -31.33
CA HIS A 17 4.40 -20.06 -31.11
C HIS A 17 3.86 -20.64 -29.80
N VAL A 18 3.33 -19.82 -28.88
CA VAL A 18 2.76 -20.26 -27.60
C VAL A 18 1.23 -20.33 -27.73
N SER A 19 0.68 -21.55 -27.71
CA SER A 19 -0.76 -21.76 -27.80
C SER A 19 -1.47 -21.46 -26.47
N LYS A 20 -2.45 -20.55 -26.48
CA LYS A 20 -3.28 -20.20 -25.31
C LYS A 20 -4.01 -21.40 -24.68
N HIS A 21 -4.35 -22.41 -25.48
CA HIS A 21 -5.10 -23.59 -25.02
C HIS A 21 -4.25 -24.62 -24.25
N LYS A 22 -2.91 -24.46 -24.21
CA LYS A 22 -2.00 -25.42 -23.58
C LYS A 22 -1.29 -24.92 -22.32
N ILE A 23 -1.54 -23.67 -21.90
CA ILE A 23 -0.83 -23.09 -20.77
C ILE A 23 -1.46 -23.57 -19.46
N ALA A 24 -0.70 -24.36 -18.70
CA ALA A 24 -1.12 -24.80 -17.38
C ALA A 24 -1.15 -23.61 -16.41
N ALA A 25 -2.27 -23.41 -15.72
CA ALA A 25 -2.38 -22.41 -14.66
C ALA A 25 -1.93 -23.00 -13.33
N VAL A 26 -0.87 -22.45 -12.74
CA VAL A 26 -0.32 -22.88 -11.46
C VAL A 26 -0.61 -21.81 -10.42
N LYS A 27 -1.37 -22.17 -9.39
CA LYS A 27 -1.60 -21.27 -8.25
C LYS A 27 -0.40 -21.33 -7.31
N VAL A 28 0.23 -20.19 -7.07
CA VAL A 28 1.47 -20.12 -6.27
C VAL A 28 1.26 -19.12 -5.12
N PRO A 29 1.57 -19.50 -3.87
CA PRO A 29 1.59 -18.55 -2.78
C PRO A 29 2.58 -17.40 -3.04
N ASN A 30 2.30 -16.22 -2.51
CA ASN A 30 3.27 -15.13 -2.51
C ASN A 30 4.51 -15.50 -1.66
N ARG A 31 5.72 -15.16 -2.14
CA ARG A 31 7.03 -15.39 -1.46
C ARG A 31 7.31 -16.87 -1.14
N VAL A 32 7.14 -17.75 -2.13
CA VAL A 32 7.53 -19.17 -2.02
C VAL A 32 9.05 -19.37 -2.04
N THR A 33 9.50 -20.47 -1.43
CA THR A 33 10.91 -20.89 -1.45
C THR A 33 11.29 -21.54 -2.77
N GLU A 34 12.60 -21.66 -3.03
CA GLU A 34 13.12 -22.41 -4.19
C GLU A 34 12.65 -23.87 -4.17
N ASP A 35 12.66 -24.53 -3.00
CA ASP A 35 12.13 -25.89 -2.84
C ASP A 35 10.66 -26.02 -3.26
N TYR A 36 9.83 -25.03 -2.92
CA TYR A 36 8.43 -25.01 -3.34
C TYR A 36 8.33 -24.90 -4.87
N ILE A 37 9.14 -24.03 -5.48
CA ILE A 37 9.19 -23.87 -6.95
C ILE A 37 9.63 -25.18 -7.61
N ALA A 38 10.71 -25.78 -7.14
CA ALA A 38 11.26 -27.04 -7.67
C ALA A 38 10.26 -28.20 -7.53
N LYS A 39 9.49 -28.24 -6.44
CA LYS A 39 8.52 -29.30 -6.17
C LYS A 39 7.19 -29.12 -6.90
N HIS A 40 6.70 -27.89 -7.04
CA HIS A 40 5.31 -27.62 -7.45
C HIS A 40 5.18 -26.90 -8.79
N VAL A 41 6.19 -26.15 -9.23
CA VAL A 41 6.12 -25.33 -10.46
C VAL A 41 6.98 -25.91 -11.57
N GLU A 42 8.24 -26.25 -11.24
CA GLU A 42 9.23 -26.72 -12.20
C GLU A 42 8.80 -27.99 -12.97
N PRO A 43 8.20 -29.03 -12.35
CA PRO A 43 7.80 -30.24 -13.08
C PRO A 43 6.72 -29.94 -14.13
N ILE A 44 5.80 -29.02 -13.82
CA ILE A 44 4.75 -28.59 -14.74
C ILE A 44 5.36 -27.80 -15.89
N TYR A 45 6.27 -26.87 -15.57
CA TYR A 45 6.98 -26.09 -16.59
C TYR A 45 7.80 -26.97 -17.53
N ARG A 46 8.58 -27.93 -17.00
CA ARG A 46 9.36 -28.87 -17.82
C ARG A 46 8.50 -29.75 -18.72
N SER A 47 7.32 -30.15 -18.26
CA SER A 47 6.39 -30.97 -19.05
C SER A 47 5.64 -30.17 -20.14
N LYS A 48 5.26 -28.92 -19.86
CA LYS A 48 4.38 -28.12 -20.73
C LYS A 48 5.11 -27.06 -21.55
N GLY A 49 6.35 -26.72 -21.20
CA GLY A 49 7.15 -25.65 -21.79
C GLY A 49 6.68 -24.23 -21.44
N SER A 50 5.45 -24.06 -20.96
CA SER A 50 4.87 -22.78 -20.56
C SER A 50 3.87 -22.95 -19.42
N VAL A 51 3.86 -22.00 -18.49
CA VAL A 51 2.94 -21.96 -17.34
C VAL A 51 2.42 -20.54 -17.13
N ARG A 52 1.18 -20.43 -16.65
CA ARG A 52 0.59 -19.18 -16.17
C ARG A 52 0.58 -19.23 -14.65
N LEU A 53 1.33 -18.34 -14.02
CA LEU A 53 1.32 -18.22 -12.56
C LEU A 53 0.10 -17.39 -12.13
N ALA A 54 -0.65 -17.91 -11.17
CA ALA A 54 -1.72 -17.21 -10.49
C ALA A 54 -1.33 -17.05 -9.02
N THR A 55 -0.75 -15.91 -8.68
CA THR A 55 -0.28 -15.66 -7.31
C THR A 55 -1.43 -15.35 -6.38
N TYR A 56 -1.40 -15.90 -5.16
CA TYR A 56 -2.34 -15.54 -4.10
C TYR A 56 -1.60 -15.28 -2.79
N PHE A 57 -2.24 -14.56 -1.88
CA PHE A 57 -1.66 -14.16 -0.60
C PHE A 57 -2.29 -14.99 0.53
N PRO A 58 -1.70 -16.14 0.92
CA PRO A 58 -2.28 -16.99 1.97
C PRO A 58 -2.29 -16.30 3.34
N SER A 59 -1.37 -15.36 3.56
CA SER A 59 -1.35 -14.49 4.74
C SER A 59 -0.81 -13.11 4.37
N ILE A 60 -1.23 -12.10 5.13
CA ILE A 60 -0.74 -10.72 5.03
C ILE A 60 0.51 -10.55 5.90
N ASN A 61 1.34 -11.59 6.03
CA ASN A 61 2.54 -11.52 6.85
C ASN A 61 3.71 -11.02 6.00
N MET A 62 3.90 -9.70 5.97
CA MET A 62 5.08 -9.08 5.37
C MET A 62 6.21 -8.91 6.38
N LYS A 63 6.26 -9.73 7.44
CA LYS A 63 7.46 -9.78 8.27
C LYS A 63 8.60 -10.45 7.51
N LYS A 64 9.83 -10.01 7.77
CA LYS A 64 11.04 -10.70 7.32
C LYS A 64 11.12 -12.06 8.02
N ALA A 65 11.58 -13.07 7.29
CA ALA A 65 11.98 -14.34 7.90
C ALA A 65 13.23 -14.11 8.76
N GLY A 66 13.55 -15.07 9.64
CA GLY A 66 14.65 -14.94 10.60
C GLY A 66 15.99 -14.65 9.93
N GLU A 67 16.56 -15.62 9.24
CA GLU A 67 17.85 -15.47 8.54
C GLU A 67 17.66 -14.76 7.19
N LYS A 68 18.53 -13.78 6.94
CA LYS A 68 18.57 -13.00 5.69
C LYS A 68 19.24 -13.85 4.61
N SER A 69 18.50 -14.22 3.56
CA SER A 69 19.09 -14.85 2.37
C SER A 69 19.33 -13.82 1.26
N ASP A 70 20.28 -14.09 0.36
CA ASP A 70 20.47 -13.26 -0.85
C ASP A 70 19.20 -13.25 -1.72
N ALA A 71 18.47 -14.37 -1.76
CA ALA A 71 17.19 -14.50 -2.43
C ALA A 71 16.13 -13.53 -1.87
N ASP A 72 16.08 -13.33 -0.55
CA ASP A 72 15.17 -12.35 0.08
C ASP A 72 15.51 -10.91 -0.29
N SER A 73 16.79 -10.60 -0.48
CA SER A 73 17.25 -9.26 -0.89
C SER A 73 16.83 -8.98 -2.33
N VAL A 74 17.04 -9.93 -3.25
CA VAL A 74 16.61 -9.83 -4.65
C VAL A 74 15.09 -9.74 -4.76
N ALA A 75 14.35 -10.59 -4.04
CA ALA A 75 12.89 -10.57 -4.05
C ALA A 75 12.30 -9.25 -3.49
N CYS A 76 12.97 -8.65 -2.51
CA CYS A 76 12.61 -7.34 -1.97
C CYS A 76 12.83 -6.22 -2.98
N LEU A 77 13.99 -6.17 -3.64
CA LEU A 77 14.26 -5.21 -4.71
C LEU A 77 13.29 -5.38 -5.89
N ALA A 78 12.97 -6.62 -6.26
CA ALA A 78 11.95 -6.89 -7.26
C ALA A 78 10.57 -6.32 -6.86
N MET A 79 10.18 -6.48 -5.60
CA MET A 79 8.89 -6.02 -5.10
C MET A 79 8.78 -4.49 -4.97
N TYR A 80 9.84 -3.80 -4.54
CA TYR A 80 9.78 -2.39 -4.16
C TYR A 80 10.54 -1.43 -5.08
N GLU A 81 11.49 -1.93 -5.89
CA GLU A 81 12.26 -1.13 -6.85
C GLU A 81 11.94 -1.43 -8.32
N SER A 82 11.70 -2.69 -8.70
CA SER A 82 11.69 -3.06 -10.12
C SER A 82 10.43 -2.67 -10.91
N LEU A 83 9.31 -2.41 -10.22
CA LEU A 83 8.04 -2.04 -10.83
C LEU A 83 7.83 -0.52 -10.72
N GLU A 84 7.98 0.16 -11.85
CA GLU A 84 7.71 1.59 -11.99
C GLU A 84 6.37 1.84 -12.68
N LEU A 85 5.78 3.01 -12.39
CA LEU A 85 4.58 3.45 -13.08
C LEU A 85 4.86 3.74 -14.55
N GLN A 86 3.88 3.49 -15.40
CA GLN A 86 3.89 4.10 -16.73
C GLN A 86 3.89 5.63 -16.58
N GLN A 87 4.60 6.32 -17.47
CA GLN A 87 4.83 7.76 -17.41
C GLN A 87 3.54 8.55 -17.15
N GLU A 88 2.45 8.22 -17.85
CA GLU A 88 1.19 8.93 -17.69
C GLU A 88 0.58 8.81 -16.27
N THR A 89 0.67 7.63 -15.65
CA THR A 89 0.19 7.43 -14.28
C THR A 89 1.14 8.08 -13.28
N HIS A 90 2.44 8.08 -13.57
CA HIS A 90 3.43 8.79 -12.77
C HIS A 90 3.14 10.31 -12.75
N ASP A 91 2.99 10.93 -13.91
CA ASP A 91 2.70 12.36 -14.07
C ASP A 91 1.40 12.76 -13.35
N LEU A 92 0.39 11.88 -13.41
CA LEU A 92 -0.87 12.07 -12.69
C LEU A 92 -0.64 12.09 -11.18
N VAL A 93 0.04 11.09 -10.64
CA VAL A 93 0.33 10.98 -9.20
C VAL A 93 1.14 12.18 -8.73
N ASP A 94 2.18 12.57 -9.47
CA ASP A 94 3.01 13.73 -9.15
C ASP A 94 2.17 15.01 -9.10
N SER A 95 1.30 15.22 -10.10
CA SER A 95 0.39 16.37 -10.10
C SER A 95 -0.54 16.37 -8.89
N MET A 96 -1.05 15.21 -8.47
CA MET A 96 -1.91 15.09 -7.29
C MET A 96 -1.13 15.38 -6.00
N VAL A 97 0.11 14.88 -5.88
CA VAL A 97 1.00 15.15 -4.73
C VAL A 97 1.34 16.64 -4.66
N GLU A 98 1.70 17.27 -5.77
CA GLU A 98 2.00 18.71 -5.82
C GLU A 98 0.78 19.57 -5.48
N ARG A 99 -0.42 19.13 -5.87
CA ARG A 99 -1.67 19.78 -5.46
C ARG A 99 -1.87 19.67 -3.94
N LEU A 100 -1.66 18.50 -3.35
CA LEU A 100 -1.74 18.31 -1.89
C LEU A 100 -0.71 19.15 -1.14
N ARG A 101 0.53 19.24 -1.64
CA ARG A 101 1.59 20.14 -1.12
C ARG A 101 1.18 21.60 -1.21
N THR A 102 0.56 22.01 -2.32
CA THR A 102 0.04 23.38 -2.49
C THR A 102 -1.09 23.69 -1.51
N LEU A 103 -2.00 22.74 -1.25
CA LEU A 103 -3.09 22.90 -0.27
C LEU A 103 -2.56 22.96 1.20
N SER A 104 -1.38 22.40 1.44
CA SER A 104 -0.68 22.37 2.74
C SER A 104 0.43 23.40 2.88
N ARG A 105 0.44 24.48 2.08
CA ARG A 105 1.47 25.55 2.15
C ARG A 105 1.69 26.15 3.55
N LYS A 106 0.66 26.16 4.41
CA LYS A 106 0.77 26.65 5.79
C LYS A 106 1.56 25.72 6.71
N SER A 107 1.74 24.47 6.29
CA SER A 107 2.44 23.41 7.01
C SER A 107 3.65 22.93 6.19
N ASP A 108 4.35 23.85 5.51
CA ASP A 108 5.51 23.58 4.65
C ASP A 108 5.27 22.51 3.56
N GLY A 109 4.04 22.43 3.05
CA GLY A 109 3.65 21.42 2.06
C GLY A 109 3.48 20.01 2.64
N GLN A 110 3.42 19.86 3.96
CA GLN A 110 3.25 18.58 4.61
C GLN A 110 1.79 18.12 4.62
N PHE A 111 1.57 16.86 4.24
CA PHE A 111 0.24 16.25 4.30
C PHE A 111 0.30 14.82 4.85
N ILE A 112 -0.84 14.36 5.37
CA ILE A 112 -1.04 13.00 5.86
C ILE A 112 -1.83 12.21 4.82
N ALA A 113 -1.43 10.98 4.57
CA ALA A 113 -2.27 10.01 3.88
C ALA A 113 -2.88 9.04 4.89
N VAL A 114 -4.19 8.86 4.83
CA VAL A 114 -4.96 7.97 5.71
C VAL A 114 -5.59 6.87 4.85
N ASP A 115 -5.19 5.61 5.06
CA ASP A 115 -5.82 4.45 4.41
C ASP A 115 -7.14 4.14 5.11
N LEU A 116 -8.21 4.76 4.62
CA LEU A 116 -9.58 4.60 5.12
C LEU A 116 -10.51 4.45 3.92
N ARG A 117 -10.81 3.18 3.60
CA ARG A 117 -11.77 2.79 2.57
C ARG A 117 -13.03 2.31 3.24
N VAL A 118 -14.11 3.07 3.10
CA VAL A 118 -15.39 2.84 3.79
C VAL A 118 -15.91 1.44 3.47
N GLU A 119 -15.89 1.06 2.19
CA GLU A 119 -16.34 -0.28 1.75
C GLU A 119 -15.58 -1.43 2.42
N MET A 120 -14.32 -1.23 2.81
CA MET A 120 -13.52 -2.25 3.46
C MET A 120 -13.82 -2.34 4.96
N LEU A 121 -14.22 -1.23 5.59
CA LEU A 121 -14.66 -1.22 6.99
C LEU A 121 -15.98 -2.00 7.13
N ASP A 122 -16.91 -1.81 6.20
CA ASP A 122 -18.20 -2.50 6.20
C ASP A 122 -18.05 -4.01 5.94
N LYS A 123 -17.20 -4.39 4.97
CA LYS A 123 -16.97 -5.80 4.61
C LYS A 123 -16.18 -6.59 5.64
N LYS A 124 -15.29 -5.96 6.40
CA LYS A 124 -14.41 -6.66 7.36
C LYS A 124 -15.04 -6.90 8.73
N GLY A 125 -16.25 -6.41 8.99
CA GLY A 125 -16.89 -6.55 10.29
C GLY A 125 -15.96 -6.02 11.39
N CYS A 126 -15.77 -4.70 11.42
CA CYS A 126 -14.87 -3.98 12.34
C CYS A 126 -15.30 -4.03 13.82
N GLN A 127 -15.73 -5.19 14.30
CA GLN A 127 -16.02 -5.50 15.68
C GLN A 127 -14.76 -6.04 16.35
N GLY A 128 -14.23 -5.29 17.31
CA GLY A 128 -13.25 -5.85 18.24
C GLY A 128 -13.93 -6.93 19.07
N SER A 129 -13.46 -8.17 19.01
CA SER A 129 -13.81 -9.17 20.03
C SER A 129 -13.05 -8.85 21.31
N GLU A 130 -13.69 -9.00 22.47
CA GLU A 130 -13.04 -8.82 23.77
C GLU A 130 -11.74 -9.62 23.83
N GLY A 131 -10.62 -8.94 24.13
CA GLY A 131 -9.29 -9.54 24.25
C GLY A 131 -8.42 -9.56 22.97
N LYS A 132 -8.90 -9.08 21.81
CA LYS A 132 -8.06 -8.88 20.61
C LYS A 132 -7.90 -7.40 20.28
N GLU A 133 -6.66 -7.01 19.95
CA GLU A 133 -6.32 -5.67 19.49
C GLU A 133 -7.18 -5.28 18.27
N LYS A 134 -7.78 -4.09 18.30
CA LYS A 134 -8.67 -3.62 17.24
C LYS A 134 -7.90 -3.54 15.92
N SER A 135 -8.42 -4.19 14.88
CA SER A 135 -7.72 -4.32 13.59
C SER A 135 -8.14 -3.30 12.53
N CYS A 136 -9.16 -2.49 12.82
CA CYS A 136 -9.62 -1.39 11.98
C CYS A 136 -10.27 -0.25 12.77
N PHE A 137 -10.25 0.95 12.21
CA PHE A 137 -10.71 2.19 12.82
C PHE A 137 -11.58 2.98 11.83
N ASN A 138 -12.68 3.54 12.32
CA ASN A 138 -13.55 4.40 11.50
C ASN A 138 -13.03 5.85 11.45
N ALA A 139 -13.70 6.71 10.67
CA ALA A 139 -13.27 8.09 10.47
C ALA A 139 -13.23 8.90 11.77
N GLN A 140 -14.22 8.75 12.64
CA GLN A 140 -14.27 9.41 13.95
C GLN A 140 -13.08 9.00 14.83
N GLU A 141 -12.76 7.71 14.88
CA GLU A 141 -11.63 7.19 15.66
C GLU A 141 -10.29 7.69 15.13
N VAL A 142 -10.10 7.68 13.81
CA VAL A 142 -8.90 8.24 13.18
C VAL A 142 -8.80 9.74 13.46
N ALA A 143 -9.90 10.48 13.39
CA ALA A 143 -9.92 11.92 13.65
C ALA A 143 -9.53 12.23 15.11
N MET A 144 -10.10 11.50 16.07
CA MET A 144 -9.73 11.62 17.49
C MET A 144 -8.28 11.24 17.73
N PHE A 145 -7.81 10.17 17.08
CA PHE A 145 -6.41 9.74 17.15
C PHE A 145 -5.46 10.83 16.67
N LEU A 146 -5.68 11.38 15.47
CA LEU A 146 -4.84 12.43 14.90
C LEU A 146 -4.79 13.68 15.80
N ARG A 147 -5.94 14.09 16.35
CA ARG A 147 -6.01 15.20 17.29
C ARG A 147 -5.24 14.92 18.58
N LYS A 148 -5.41 13.71 19.13
CA LYS A 148 -4.75 13.27 20.37
C LYS A 148 -3.22 13.31 20.25
N ILE A 149 -2.67 12.95 19.10
CA ILE A 149 -1.22 12.96 18.86
C ILE A 149 -0.68 14.32 18.41
N GLY A 150 -1.52 15.37 18.37
CA GLY A 150 -1.10 16.75 18.20
C GLY A 150 -1.24 17.32 16.79
N PHE A 151 -1.93 16.65 15.85
CA PHE A 151 -2.22 17.27 14.56
C PHE A 151 -3.26 18.39 14.68
N GLU A 152 -2.96 19.52 14.05
CA GLU A 152 -3.81 20.70 14.09
C GLU A 152 -4.98 20.61 13.09
N LYS A 153 -6.05 21.36 13.34
CA LYS A 153 -7.25 21.43 12.48
C LYS A 153 -6.93 21.78 11.02
N ASP A 154 -5.86 22.53 10.80
CA ASP A 154 -5.42 23.01 9.49
C ASP A 154 -4.66 21.95 8.66
N THR A 155 -4.32 20.81 9.28
CA THR A 155 -3.59 19.71 8.65
C THR A 155 -4.30 19.24 7.38
N THR A 156 -3.54 19.10 6.29
CA THR A 156 -4.04 18.56 5.02
C THR A 156 -4.02 17.04 5.05
N ILE A 157 -5.17 16.42 4.77
CA ILE A 157 -5.35 14.97 4.80
C ILE A 157 -5.82 14.49 3.43
N TYR A 158 -5.11 13.51 2.89
CA TYR A 158 -5.58 12.67 1.79
C TYR A 158 -6.16 11.39 2.36
N VAL A 159 -7.40 11.04 2.02
CA VAL A 159 -8.00 9.75 2.34
C VAL A 159 -8.04 8.87 1.10
N THR A 160 -7.73 7.58 1.24
CA THR A 160 -7.73 6.59 0.15
C THR A 160 -9.16 6.16 -0.26
N GLN A 161 -10.09 7.12 -0.31
CA GLN A 161 -11.46 6.93 -0.73
C GLN A 161 -11.63 7.60 -2.10
N SER A 162 -12.34 6.93 -3.02
CA SER A 162 -12.53 7.43 -4.38
C SER A 162 -13.34 8.73 -4.41
N ARG A 163 -14.55 8.72 -3.84
CA ARG A 163 -15.47 9.86 -3.77
C ARG A 163 -15.81 10.20 -2.32
N TRP A 164 -16.37 11.38 -2.08
CA TRP A 164 -16.82 11.72 -0.72
C TRP A 164 -17.92 10.77 -0.26
N ASP A 165 -17.88 10.41 1.01
CA ASP A 165 -18.85 9.56 1.69
C ASP A 165 -19.14 10.19 3.06
N GLU A 166 -20.41 10.19 3.49
CA GLU A 166 -20.84 10.83 4.75
C GLU A 166 -20.17 10.23 5.99
N SER A 167 -19.72 8.98 5.93
CA SER A 167 -18.95 8.37 7.02
C SER A 167 -17.60 9.07 7.28
N LEU A 168 -17.12 9.90 6.35
CA LEU A 168 -15.92 10.72 6.50
C LEU A 168 -16.19 12.08 7.16
N ASP A 169 -17.45 12.47 7.37
CA ASP A 169 -17.81 13.81 7.85
C ASP A 169 -17.18 14.11 9.21
N SER A 170 -17.18 13.12 10.12
CA SER A 170 -16.49 13.20 11.41
C SER A 170 -15.00 13.56 11.29
N LEU A 171 -14.30 13.04 10.28
CA LEU A 171 -12.91 13.39 10.02
C LEU A 171 -12.79 14.81 9.48
N LYS A 172 -13.69 15.21 8.58
CA LYS A 172 -13.70 16.55 7.98
C LYS A 172 -14.05 17.65 8.97
N ASP A 173 -14.94 17.39 9.92
CA ASP A 173 -15.30 18.34 10.97
C ASP A 173 -14.08 18.70 11.83
N LEU A 174 -13.25 17.70 12.12
CA LEU A 174 -12.02 17.89 12.89
C LEU A 174 -10.86 18.42 12.04
N PHE A 175 -10.80 18.04 10.76
CA PHE A 175 -9.77 18.42 9.79
C PHE A 175 -10.41 18.84 8.45
N PRO A 176 -10.84 20.10 8.31
CA PRO A 176 -11.60 20.56 7.13
C PRO A 176 -10.86 20.43 5.79
N LYS A 177 -9.53 20.38 5.81
CA LYS A 177 -8.69 20.11 4.64
C LYS A 177 -8.52 18.61 4.37
N THR A 178 -9.62 17.86 4.42
CA THR A 178 -9.66 16.44 4.07
C THR A 178 -10.13 16.26 2.64
N TYR A 179 -9.37 15.50 1.85
CA TYR A 179 -9.56 15.34 0.41
C TYR A 179 -9.57 13.87 -0.01
N THR A 180 -10.46 13.53 -0.93
CA THR A 180 -10.57 12.23 -1.59
C THR A 180 -9.84 12.24 -2.92
N LYS A 181 -9.74 11.07 -3.55
CA LYS A 181 -9.13 10.94 -4.89
C LYS A 181 -9.82 11.84 -5.92
N GLU A 182 -11.15 11.85 -5.93
CA GLU A 182 -11.98 12.67 -6.82
C GLU A 182 -11.75 14.17 -6.65
N SER A 183 -11.48 14.65 -5.44
CA SER A 183 -11.30 16.10 -5.22
C SER A 183 -9.92 16.60 -5.59
N ILE A 184 -8.92 15.72 -5.67
CA ILE A 184 -7.52 16.07 -5.98
C ILE A 184 -7.18 15.81 -7.45
N ILE A 185 -7.80 14.83 -8.10
CA ILE A 185 -7.48 14.48 -9.49
C ILE A 185 -7.74 15.68 -10.43
N PRO A 186 -6.88 15.92 -11.45
CA PRO A 186 -7.17 16.89 -12.50
C PRO A 186 -8.47 16.55 -13.24
N ALA A 187 -9.29 17.56 -13.53
CA ALA A 187 -10.63 17.37 -14.09
C ALA A 187 -10.61 16.66 -15.46
N ASP A 188 -9.61 16.96 -16.29
CA ASP A 188 -9.38 16.35 -17.60
C ASP A 188 -8.94 14.87 -17.52
N LYS A 189 -8.38 14.45 -16.37
CA LYS A 189 -7.92 13.08 -16.11
C LYS A 189 -8.96 12.21 -15.41
N LYS A 190 -9.96 12.82 -14.75
CA LYS A 190 -10.99 12.12 -13.96
C LYS A 190 -11.66 10.96 -14.70
N LYS A 191 -12.16 11.20 -15.91
CA LYS A 191 -12.86 10.18 -16.72
C LYS A 191 -12.00 8.95 -17.00
N LYS A 192 -10.70 9.15 -17.23
CA LYS A 192 -9.78 8.06 -17.57
C LYS A 192 -9.42 7.19 -16.36
N PHE A 193 -9.28 7.80 -15.18
CA PHE A 193 -8.68 7.15 -14.01
C PHE A 193 -9.67 6.81 -12.89
N LEU A 194 -10.83 7.47 -12.82
CA LEU A 194 -11.87 7.22 -11.79
C LEU A 194 -13.19 6.70 -12.34
N GLU A 195 -13.41 6.78 -13.65
CA GLU A 195 -14.65 6.32 -14.30
C GLU A 195 -14.40 5.11 -15.21
N SER A 196 -13.15 4.63 -15.28
CA SER A 196 -12.84 3.34 -15.88
C SER A 196 -13.27 2.20 -14.94
N GLU A 197 -13.76 1.09 -15.48
CA GLU A 197 -14.08 -0.12 -14.69
C GLU A 197 -12.86 -0.75 -13.99
N ASP A 198 -11.65 -0.25 -14.25
CA ASP A 198 -10.41 -0.73 -13.63
C ASP A 198 -10.18 -0.13 -12.23
N SER A 199 -10.79 -0.76 -11.23
CA SER A 199 -10.59 -0.42 -9.81
C SER A 199 -9.15 -0.60 -9.30
N GLU A 200 -8.23 -1.20 -10.08
CA GLU A 200 -6.84 -1.41 -9.66
C GLU A 200 -5.98 -0.16 -9.84
N LEU A 201 -6.21 0.64 -10.88
CA LEU A 201 -5.48 1.90 -11.09
C LEU A 201 -5.69 2.89 -9.93
N GLU A 202 -6.91 2.94 -9.40
CA GLU A 202 -7.22 3.73 -8.21
C GLU A 202 -6.37 3.34 -6.99
N LYS A 203 -6.18 2.03 -6.76
CA LYS A 203 -5.36 1.52 -5.66
C LYS A 203 -3.88 1.84 -5.88
N VAL A 204 -3.44 1.86 -7.13
CA VAL A 204 -2.08 2.27 -7.50
C VAL A 204 -1.86 3.75 -7.18
N ILE A 205 -2.81 4.63 -7.52
CA ILE A 205 -2.76 6.05 -7.14
C ILE A 205 -2.69 6.20 -5.61
N ASP A 206 -3.59 5.52 -4.88
CA ASP A 206 -3.61 5.54 -3.42
C ASP A 206 -2.28 5.07 -2.82
N PHE A 207 -1.69 4.01 -3.37
CA PHE A 207 -0.42 3.44 -2.92
C PHE A 207 0.72 4.45 -3.06
N TYR A 208 0.86 5.11 -4.22
CA TYR A 208 1.94 6.06 -4.43
C TYR A 208 1.75 7.37 -3.65
N ILE A 209 0.53 7.92 -3.59
CA ILE A 209 0.27 9.11 -2.75
C ILE A 209 0.56 8.81 -1.26
N SER A 210 0.17 7.62 -0.78
CA SER A 210 0.45 7.19 0.60
C SER A 210 1.93 6.93 0.86
N ALA A 211 2.66 6.44 -0.15
CA ALA A 211 4.11 6.31 -0.07
C ALA A 211 4.79 7.70 -0.03
N GLU A 212 4.23 8.67 -0.76
CA GLU A 212 4.81 10.01 -0.87
C GLU A 212 4.52 10.94 0.30
N SER A 213 3.45 10.72 1.04
CA SER A 213 3.03 11.56 2.16
C SER A 213 4.07 11.71 3.26
N ASN A 214 3.97 12.78 4.05
CA ASN A 214 4.87 12.99 5.20
C ASN A 214 4.58 12.01 6.32
N VAL A 215 3.29 11.73 6.57
CA VAL A 215 2.83 10.73 7.53
C VAL A 215 1.83 9.81 6.86
N PHE A 216 1.94 8.52 7.11
CA PHE A 216 0.97 7.53 6.67
C PHE A 216 0.24 6.91 7.87
N VAL A 217 -1.09 6.86 7.81
CA VAL A 217 -1.95 6.34 8.89
C VAL A 217 -2.85 5.23 8.33
N PRO A 218 -2.56 3.95 8.59
CA PRO A 218 -3.43 2.87 8.18
C PRO A 218 -4.60 2.72 9.14
N ALA A 219 -5.83 2.97 8.68
CA ALA A 219 -7.03 2.72 9.48
C ALA A 219 -7.39 1.23 9.50
N ILE A 220 -6.81 0.41 8.61
CA ILE A 220 -7.10 -1.03 8.53
C ILE A 220 -5.79 -1.80 8.37
N SER A 221 -5.64 -2.88 9.15
CA SER A 221 -4.57 -3.85 8.89
C SER A 221 -4.80 -4.60 7.58
N GLY A 222 -3.78 -4.69 6.74
CA GLY A 222 -3.96 -5.35 5.44
C GLY A 222 -2.76 -5.27 4.51
N LEU A 223 -2.94 -5.83 3.32
CA LEU A 223 -1.90 -5.90 2.29
C LEU A 223 -1.52 -4.51 1.78
N PHE A 224 -2.48 -3.59 1.70
CA PHE A 224 -2.23 -2.20 1.32
C PHE A 224 -1.28 -1.51 2.32
N TYR A 225 -1.61 -1.53 3.60
CA TYR A 225 -0.73 -1.04 4.66
C TYR A 225 0.68 -1.66 4.56
N ALA A 226 0.77 -2.99 4.49
CA ALA A 226 2.07 -3.66 4.43
C ALA A 226 2.91 -3.20 3.20
N ASN A 227 2.28 -3.08 2.03
CA ASN A 227 2.99 -2.63 0.83
C ASN A 227 3.41 -1.16 0.91
N VAL A 228 2.53 -0.26 1.38
CA VAL A 228 2.89 1.16 1.57
C VAL A 228 4.03 1.27 2.58
N ALA A 229 4.00 0.49 3.67
CA ALA A 229 5.09 0.45 4.63
C ALA A 229 6.41 0.01 3.99
N GLY A 230 6.39 -1.02 3.14
CA GLY A 230 7.57 -1.47 2.41
C GLY A 230 8.17 -0.41 1.48
N LYS A 231 7.34 0.28 0.70
CA LYS A 231 7.79 1.37 -0.18
C LYS A 231 8.38 2.54 0.61
N ARG A 232 7.70 2.94 1.69
CA ARG A 232 8.15 4.01 2.59
C ARG A 232 9.45 3.67 3.30
N ILE A 233 9.67 2.42 3.70
CA ILE A 233 10.95 1.96 4.27
C ILE A 233 12.07 2.15 3.24
N GLY A 234 11.86 1.75 1.99
CA GLY A 234 12.84 1.93 0.92
C GLY A 234 13.17 3.39 0.63
N SER A 235 12.20 4.29 0.76
CA SER A 235 12.40 5.73 0.59
C SER A 235 12.80 6.48 1.87
N GLY A 236 13.08 5.78 2.98
CA GLY A 236 13.42 6.40 4.27
C GLY A 236 12.28 7.15 4.97
N LYS A 237 11.04 7.04 4.50
CA LYS A 237 9.83 7.72 5.04
C LYS A 237 9.21 6.92 6.18
N SER A 238 9.93 6.79 7.29
CA SER A 238 9.57 5.91 8.41
C SER A 238 8.36 6.35 9.25
N GLN A 239 7.81 7.54 9.01
CA GLN A 239 6.65 8.06 9.75
C GLN A 239 5.36 7.35 9.33
N ILE A 240 5.07 6.24 10.00
CA ILE A 240 3.86 5.44 9.84
C ILE A 240 3.22 5.28 11.21
N LEU A 241 2.08 5.92 11.43
CA LEU A 241 1.42 5.98 12.74
C LEU A 241 0.16 5.13 12.71
N VAL A 242 0.13 4.06 13.49
CA VAL A 242 -0.98 3.12 13.56
C VAL A 242 -1.89 3.52 14.73
N PRO A 243 -3.18 3.78 14.51
CA PRO A 243 -4.10 4.06 15.60
C PRO A 243 -4.14 2.89 16.59
N ALA A 244 -4.18 3.20 17.89
CA ALA A 244 -4.27 2.22 18.96
C ALA A 244 -4.94 2.82 20.20
N ASN A 245 -5.62 1.99 20.99
CA ASN A 245 -6.25 2.41 22.25
C ASN A 245 -5.22 2.41 23.39
N ILE A 246 -4.35 3.42 23.42
CA ILE A 246 -3.31 3.57 24.47
C ILE A 246 -3.79 4.59 25.51
N PRO A 247 -3.82 4.25 26.81
CA PRO A 247 -4.16 5.19 27.89
C PRO A 247 -3.25 6.43 27.88
N ASP A 248 -3.82 7.61 28.13
CA ASP A 248 -3.14 8.90 28.00
C ASP A 248 -1.88 9.05 28.88
N SER A 249 -1.87 8.41 30.05
CA SER A 249 -0.72 8.40 30.98
C SER A 249 0.52 7.67 30.45
N SER A 250 0.39 6.93 29.34
CA SER A 250 1.44 6.09 28.75
C SER A 250 1.70 6.35 27.26
N ALA A 251 0.94 7.27 26.67
CA ALA A 251 0.97 7.53 25.24
C ALA A 251 2.08 8.54 24.89
N SER A 252 3.12 8.07 24.20
CA SER A 252 4.10 8.91 23.52
C SER A 252 3.89 8.80 22.01
N ALA A 253 4.37 9.77 21.22
CA ALA A 253 4.30 9.69 19.75
C ALA A 253 4.96 8.40 19.21
N SER A 254 6.02 7.91 19.86
CA SER A 254 6.67 6.63 19.53
C SER A 254 5.80 5.40 19.81
N SER A 255 4.83 5.50 20.72
CA SER A 255 3.94 4.38 21.06
C SER A 255 3.01 4.00 19.91
N PHE A 256 2.79 4.92 18.95
CA PHE A 256 1.94 4.69 17.77
C PHE A 256 2.75 4.37 16.51
N LEU A 257 4.07 4.33 16.60
CA LEU A 257 4.91 4.00 15.44
C LEU A 257 4.67 2.54 15.03
N SER A 258 4.39 2.34 13.75
CA SER A 258 4.21 1.03 13.14
C SER A 258 5.22 0.01 13.64
N HIS A 259 4.73 -1.17 14.05
CA HIS A 259 5.59 -2.29 14.43
C HIS A 259 6.56 -2.72 13.32
N TYR A 260 6.20 -2.51 12.05
CA TYR A 260 7.10 -2.73 10.93
C TYR A 260 8.35 -1.88 11.04
N VAL A 261 8.18 -0.60 11.40
CA VAL A 261 9.26 0.37 11.53
C VAL A 261 9.98 0.21 12.87
N SER A 262 9.26 0.26 13.99
CA SER A 262 9.86 0.25 15.33
C SER A 262 10.65 -1.01 15.64
N LYS A 263 10.19 -2.19 15.17
CA LYS A 263 10.90 -3.47 15.36
C LYS A 263 11.79 -3.86 14.18
N LYS A 264 11.89 -3.02 13.14
CA LYS A 264 12.60 -3.31 11.87
C LYS A 264 12.33 -4.72 11.33
N ASN A 265 11.06 -5.15 11.38
CA ASN A 265 10.67 -6.53 11.12
C ASN A 265 9.92 -6.71 9.80
N HIS A 266 9.71 -5.66 9.01
CA HIS A 266 9.13 -5.76 7.67
C HIS A 266 10.08 -6.42 6.66
N PHE A 267 9.53 -7.09 5.65
CA PHE A 267 10.28 -7.75 4.59
C PHE A 267 11.17 -6.77 3.82
N ALA A 268 10.71 -5.53 3.61
CA ALA A 268 11.51 -4.48 2.94
C ALA A 268 12.91 -4.26 3.57
N TYR A 269 13.09 -4.57 4.86
CA TYR A 269 14.41 -4.49 5.48
C TYR A 269 15.41 -5.55 4.98
N SER A 270 14.99 -6.56 4.20
CA SER A 270 15.93 -7.48 3.57
C SER A 270 16.75 -6.79 2.47
N CYS A 271 16.25 -5.73 1.82
CA CYS A 271 17.00 -5.02 0.77
C CYS A 271 17.48 -3.61 1.13
N TYR A 272 16.94 -2.98 2.17
CA TYR A 272 17.30 -1.59 2.55
C TYR A 272 18.08 -1.47 3.87
N CYS A 273 18.54 -2.59 4.45
CA CYS A 273 19.35 -2.63 5.69
C CYS A 273 20.48 -3.65 5.60
#